data_AF-A0A2D5UG91-F1
#
_entry.id   AF-A0A2D5UG91-F1
#
_cell.length_a   1.000
_cell.length_b   1.000
_cell.length_c   1.000
_cell.angle_alpha   90.00
_cell.angle_beta   90.00
_cell.angle_gamma   90.00
#
_symmetry.space_group_name_H-M   'P 1'
#
loop_
_entity.id
_entity.type
_entity.pdbx_description
1 polymer ?
#
loop_
_entity_poly.entity_id
_entity_poly.type
_entity_poly.pdbx_seq_one_letter_code
_entity_poly.pdbx_strand_id
1 'polypeptide(L)'
;MNEEKLLEGVRVANIGVELFSDSLVSQNAPVVQVDWRPAAGGDPEMVERLDRLTSCDAANDIAMERLQAARPVWVDVGVAADAIPGMGERMFLHAGPPIIWENMSGPMRGAMIGAMLLEGWAKDESEAEKLGAGGEITFEPCHH
;
A
#
# COMPACT_ATOMS: atom_id res chain seq x y z
N MET A 1 3.65 -9.89 -23.74
CA MET A 1 4.20 -9.34 -22.49
C MET A 1 5.48 -8.62 -22.87
N ASN A 2 5.42 -7.29 -23.04
CA ASN A 2 6.64 -6.51 -23.24
C ASN A 2 7.40 -6.55 -21.92
N GLU A 3 8.52 -7.26 -21.89
CA GLU A 3 9.51 -7.09 -20.81
C GLU A 3 10.13 -5.69 -21.00
N GLU A 4 9.45 -4.65 -20.54
CA GLU A 4 10.15 -3.41 -20.22
C GLU A 4 11.12 -3.75 -19.10
N LYS A 5 12.36 -4.05 -19.48
CA LYS A 5 13.42 -4.26 -18.51
C LYS A 5 13.58 -2.94 -17.80
N LEU A 6 13.24 -2.93 -16.50
CA LEU A 6 13.42 -1.81 -15.58
C LEU A 6 14.80 -1.12 -15.69
N LEU A 7 15.79 -1.84 -16.23
CA LEU A 7 17.19 -1.45 -16.35
C LEU A 7 17.61 -0.92 -17.74
N GLU A 8 16.74 -0.94 -18.76
CA GLU A 8 17.06 -0.35 -20.07
C GLU A 8 16.81 1.18 -20.04
N GLY A 9 17.88 1.96 -20.21
CA GLY A 9 17.79 3.43 -20.29
C GLY A 9 17.61 4.17 -18.96
N VAL A 10 17.98 3.55 -17.84
CA VAL A 10 17.85 4.15 -16.49
C VAL A 10 18.67 5.43 -16.39
N ARG A 11 18.03 6.51 -15.93
CA ARG A 11 18.66 7.75 -15.49
C ARG A 11 18.52 7.87 -13.98
N VAL A 12 19.64 7.99 -13.28
CA VAL A 12 19.68 7.91 -11.82
C VAL A 12 19.76 9.31 -11.21
N ALA A 13 18.95 9.59 -10.20
CA ALA A 13 19.17 10.70 -9.28
C ALA A 13 19.71 10.11 -7.97
N ASN A 14 20.98 10.34 -7.67
CA ASN A 14 21.59 9.84 -6.43
C ASN A 14 21.37 10.87 -5.31
N ILE A 15 20.93 10.39 -4.15
CA ILE A 15 20.72 11.19 -2.94
C ILE A 15 21.53 10.53 -1.82
N GLY A 16 22.37 11.32 -1.13
CA GLY A 16 23.23 10.82 -0.06
C GLY A 16 24.69 10.69 -0.52
N VAL A 17 25.34 9.57 -0.17
CA VAL A 17 26.78 9.41 -0.36
C VAL A 17 27.20 9.45 -1.84
N GLU A 18 28.20 10.27 -2.16
CA GLU A 18 28.70 10.47 -3.52
C GLU A 18 29.30 9.20 -4.14
N LEU A 19 29.80 8.27 -3.31
CA LEU A 19 30.38 7.00 -3.72
C LEU A 19 29.50 6.20 -4.71
N PHE A 20 28.18 6.27 -4.55
CA PHE A 20 27.24 5.60 -5.46
C PHE A 20 27.14 6.30 -6.82
N SER A 21 27.15 7.63 -6.82
CA SER A 21 27.23 8.42 -8.06
C SER A 21 28.54 8.15 -8.80
N ASP A 22 29.67 8.13 -8.09
CA ASP A 22 31.00 7.86 -8.69
C ASP A 22 31.05 6.48 -9.36
N SER A 23 30.46 5.47 -8.70
CA SER A 23 30.38 4.11 -9.25
C SER A 23 29.58 4.07 -10.55
N LEU A 24 28.50 4.85 -10.66
CA LEU A 24 27.67 4.95 -11.86
C LEU A 24 28.38 5.73 -12.97
N VAL A 25 29.05 6.83 -12.63
CA VAL A 25 29.88 7.60 -13.57
C VAL A 25 30.99 6.73 -14.17
N SER A 26 31.68 5.92 -13.37
CA SER A 26 32.74 5.02 -13.87
C SER A 26 32.25 3.95 -14.86
N GLN A 27 30.95 3.64 -14.82
CA GLN A 27 30.27 2.71 -15.72
C GLN A 27 29.61 3.42 -16.91
N ASN A 28 29.85 4.72 -17.09
CA ASN A 28 29.20 5.58 -18.09
C ASN A 28 27.66 5.58 -17.98
N ALA A 29 27.11 5.37 -16.78
CA ALA A 29 25.68 5.46 -16.54
C ALA A 29 25.25 6.92 -16.29
N PRO A 30 24.11 7.38 -16.82
CA PRO A 30 23.63 8.74 -16.61
C PRO A 30 23.11 8.92 -15.18
N VAL A 31 23.82 9.72 -14.38
CA VAL A 31 23.49 10.01 -12.98
C VAL A 31 23.61 11.51 -12.67
N VAL A 32 22.73 12.02 -11.81
CA VAL A 32 22.81 13.35 -11.20
C VAL A 32 22.98 13.17 -9.69
N GLN A 33 24.05 13.73 -9.13
CA GLN A 33 24.19 13.86 -7.68
C GLN A 33 23.32 15.01 -7.20
N VAL A 34 22.35 14.70 -6.34
CA VAL A 34 21.53 15.71 -5.68
C VAL A 34 22.27 16.18 -4.43
N ASP A 35 22.55 17.48 -4.33
CA ASP A 35 23.04 18.12 -3.09
C ASP A 35 21.89 18.24 -2.08
N TRP A 36 21.40 17.08 -1.65
CA TRP A 36 20.38 17.00 -0.61
C TRP A 36 21.01 17.32 0.73
N ARG A 37 20.34 18.18 1.49
CA ARG A 37 20.70 18.50 2.87
C ARG A 37 19.44 18.45 3.73
N PRO A 38 19.56 18.15 5.03
CA PRO A 38 18.46 18.33 5.97
C PRO A 38 17.92 19.77 5.89
N ALA A 39 16.65 19.96 6.27
CA ALA A 39 16.06 21.29 6.36
C ALA A 39 16.97 22.25 7.15
N ALA A 40 17.05 23.50 6.70
CA ALA A 40 17.97 24.51 7.23
C ALA A 40 19.45 24.05 7.37
N GLY A 41 19.91 23.08 6.58
CA GLY A 41 21.26 22.55 6.67
C GLY A 41 21.54 21.76 7.96
N GLY A 42 20.49 21.35 8.68
CA GLY A 42 20.59 20.66 9.97
C GLY A 42 20.83 21.58 11.17
N ASP A 43 20.72 22.91 11.00
CA ASP A 43 20.75 23.86 12.11
C ASP A 43 19.53 23.61 13.02
N PRO A 44 19.74 23.17 14.28
CA PRO A 44 18.63 22.80 15.16
C PRO A 44 17.67 23.96 15.46
N GLU A 45 18.18 25.19 15.58
CA GLU A 45 17.35 26.36 15.89
C GLU A 45 16.47 26.73 14.69
N MET A 46 17.03 26.67 13.49
CA MET A 46 16.28 26.96 12.26
C MET A 46 15.31 25.84 11.90
N VAL A 47 15.65 24.58 12.15
CA VAL A 47 14.72 23.44 12.02
C VAL A 47 13.55 23.62 12.98
N GLU A 48 13.79 23.92 14.26
CA GLU A 48 12.71 24.16 15.22
C GLU A 48 11.79 25.32 14.78
N ARG A 49 12.36 26.39 14.23
CA ARG A 49 11.58 27.52 13.69
C ARG A 49 10.76 27.12 12.46
N LEU A 50 11.30 26.30 11.56
CA LEU A 50 10.58 25.78 10.39
C LEU A 50 9.45 24.85 10.83
N ASP A 51 9.71 23.94 11.76
CA ASP A 51 8.71 23.04 12.32
C ASP A 51 7.54 23.81 12.92
N ARG A 52 7.79 24.90 13.65
CA ARG A 52 6.72 25.77 14.18
C ARG A 52 5.86 26.42 13.09
N LEU A 53 6.39 26.65 11.88
CA LEU A 53 5.64 27.24 10.76
C LEU A 53 4.81 26.19 9.99
N THR A 54 5.16 24.91 10.13
CA THR A 54 4.49 23.79 9.45
C THR A 54 3.94 22.75 10.43
N SER A 55 3.80 23.12 11.71
CA SER A 55 3.52 22.18 12.79
C SER A 55 2.12 21.58 12.67
N CYS A 56 2.05 20.26 12.81
CA CYS A 56 0.83 19.51 12.99
C CYS A 56 0.67 19.00 14.44
N ASP A 57 1.41 19.56 15.40
CA ASP A 57 1.49 19.03 16.77
C ASP A 57 0.11 18.97 17.43
N ALA A 58 -0.70 20.02 17.30
CA ALA A 58 -2.06 20.01 17.83
C ALA A 58 -2.93 18.89 17.21
N ALA A 59 -2.76 18.60 15.92
CA ALA A 59 -3.47 17.50 15.27
C ALA A 59 -2.94 16.13 15.73
N ASN A 60 -1.63 16.00 15.93
CA ASN A 60 -0.98 14.80 16.44
C ASN A 60 -1.39 14.51 17.89
N ASP A 61 -1.45 15.52 18.74
CA ASP A 61 -1.90 15.41 20.13
C ASP A 61 -3.32 14.86 20.20
N ILE A 62 -4.24 15.41 19.38
CA ILE A 62 -5.62 14.93 19.30
C ILE A 62 -5.68 13.47 18.80
N ALA A 63 -4.90 13.12 17.78
CA ALA A 63 -4.86 11.77 17.24
C ALA A 63 -4.35 10.77 18.30
N MET A 64 -3.30 11.15 19.03
CA MET A 64 -2.69 10.33 20.06
C MET A 64 -3.62 10.17 21.28
N GLU A 65 -4.27 11.25 21.72
CA GLU A 65 -5.25 11.19 22.80
C GLU A 65 -6.37 10.20 22.46
N ARG A 66 -6.95 10.28 21.26
CA ARG A 66 -8.00 9.37 20.80
C ARG A 66 -7.54 7.91 20.77
N LEU A 67 -6.33 7.66 20.24
CA LEU A 67 -5.78 6.30 20.17
C LEU A 67 -5.52 5.73 21.57
N GLN A 68 -4.96 6.53 22.49
CA GLN A 68 -4.70 6.11 23.87
C GLN A 68 -5.97 5.96 24.71
N ALA A 69 -7.01 6.73 24.42
CA ALA A 69 -8.30 6.66 25.11
C ALA A 69 -9.17 5.48 24.64
N ALA A 70 -8.89 4.91 23.45
CA ALA A 70 -9.66 3.79 22.92
C ALA A 70 -9.67 2.58 23.87
N ARG A 71 -10.86 2.05 24.16
CA ARG A 71 -11.07 0.84 24.96
C ARG A 71 -11.97 -0.14 24.19
N PRO A 72 -11.47 -0.74 23.09
CA PRO A 72 -12.26 -1.70 22.33
C PRO A 72 -12.60 -2.91 23.21
N VAL A 73 -13.87 -3.31 23.19
CA VAL A 73 -14.37 -4.50 23.87
C VAL A 73 -15.08 -5.37 22.86
N TRP A 74 -14.90 -6.68 22.97
CA TRP A 74 -15.62 -7.65 22.15
C TRP A 74 -17.08 -7.67 22.55
N VAL A 75 -17.99 -7.45 21.60
CA VAL A 75 -19.43 -7.41 21.86
C VAL A 75 -20.16 -8.63 21.29
N ASP A 76 -19.82 -9.06 20.07
CA ASP A 76 -20.53 -10.15 19.38
C ASP A 76 -19.74 -10.69 18.18
N VAL A 77 -20.28 -11.72 17.53
CA VAL A 77 -19.87 -12.25 16.22
C VAL A 77 -21.08 -12.30 15.30
N GLY A 78 -20.94 -11.78 14.09
CA GLY A 78 -22.00 -11.79 13.09
C GLY A 78 -21.48 -12.07 11.68
N VAL A 79 -22.41 -12.15 10.73
CA VAL A 79 -22.11 -12.26 9.31
C VAL A 79 -21.64 -10.90 8.80
N ALA A 80 -20.59 -10.89 7.97
CA ALA A 80 -20.00 -9.66 7.44
C ALA A 80 -21.02 -8.78 6.70
N ALA A 81 -21.91 -9.39 5.91
CA ALA A 81 -22.96 -8.69 5.17
C ALA A 81 -23.94 -7.89 6.07
N ASP A 82 -24.16 -8.37 7.30
CA ASP A 82 -25.07 -7.71 8.26
C ASP A 82 -24.36 -6.62 9.08
N ALA A 83 -23.05 -6.78 9.30
CA ALA A 83 -22.28 -5.97 10.24
C ALA A 83 -21.42 -4.87 9.57
N ILE A 84 -21.00 -5.06 8.31
CA ILE A 84 -20.08 -4.15 7.61
C ILE A 84 -20.88 -3.23 6.68
N PRO A 85 -20.93 -1.91 6.95
CA PRO A 85 -21.61 -0.97 6.07
C PRO A 85 -21.03 -0.98 4.66
N GLY A 86 -21.90 -1.04 3.64
CA GLY A 86 -21.47 -1.02 2.24
C GLY A 86 -20.96 -2.36 1.70
N MET A 87 -21.02 -3.45 2.47
CA MET A 87 -20.69 -4.79 1.98
C MET A 87 -21.65 -5.19 0.84
N GLY A 88 -21.10 -5.45 -0.34
CA GLY A 88 -21.87 -5.89 -1.50
C GLY A 88 -22.19 -7.39 -1.51
N GLU A 89 -23.20 -7.80 -2.28
CA GLU A 89 -23.62 -9.22 -2.37
C GLU A 89 -22.52 -10.15 -2.93
N ARG A 90 -21.66 -9.63 -3.83
CA ARG A 90 -20.54 -10.38 -4.43
C ARG A 90 -19.22 -9.65 -4.21
N MET A 91 -18.91 -9.40 -2.95
CA MET A 91 -17.70 -8.67 -2.53
C MET A 91 -16.85 -9.54 -1.62
N PHE A 92 -15.53 -9.52 -1.85
CA PHE A 92 -14.56 -10.01 -0.88
C PHE A 92 -13.62 -8.90 -0.43
N LEU A 93 -13.32 -8.90 0.86
CA LEU A 93 -12.35 -8.01 1.46
C LEU A 93 -10.97 -8.66 1.53
N HIS A 94 -9.91 -7.89 1.28
CA HIS A 94 -8.54 -8.39 1.31
C HIS A 94 -7.59 -7.49 2.11
N ALA A 95 -6.43 -8.05 2.48
CA ALA A 95 -5.37 -7.30 3.12
C ALA A 95 -4.59 -6.45 2.10
N GLY A 96 -4.00 -5.36 2.57
CA GLY A 96 -3.16 -4.48 1.75
C GLY A 96 -3.92 -3.39 1.01
N PRO A 97 -3.23 -2.61 0.16
CA PRO A 97 -3.84 -1.54 -0.64
C PRO A 97 -4.68 -2.11 -1.79
N PRO A 98 -5.51 -1.28 -2.46
CA PRO A 98 -6.34 -1.73 -3.57
C PRO A 98 -5.56 -2.53 -4.62
N ILE A 99 -6.07 -3.71 -4.97
CA ILE A 99 -5.42 -4.59 -5.93
C ILE A 99 -6.45 -5.31 -6.80
N ILE A 100 -6.21 -5.32 -8.11
CA ILE A 100 -7.02 -6.08 -9.06
C ILE A 100 -6.57 -7.54 -9.11
N TRP A 101 -7.47 -8.43 -9.53
CA TRP A 101 -7.25 -9.87 -9.62
C TRP A 101 -5.94 -10.24 -10.33
N GLU A 102 -5.62 -9.57 -11.44
CA GLU A 102 -4.43 -9.81 -12.29
C GLU A 102 -3.12 -9.57 -11.56
N ASN A 103 -3.15 -8.72 -10.53
CA ASN A 103 -1.98 -8.37 -9.72
C ASN A 103 -1.94 -9.11 -8.38
N MET A 104 -3.01 -9.82 -8.01
CA MET A 104 -3.01 -10.65 -6.81
C MET A 104 -1.96 -11.76 -6.91
N SER A 105 -1.22 -11.94 -5.81
CA SER A 105 -0.29 -13.07 -5.68
C SER A 105 -1.02 -14.40 -5.70
N GLY A 106 -0.30 -15.49 -6.04
CA GLY A 106 -0.86 -16.85 -6.04
C GLY A 106 -1.59 -17.21 -4.74
N PRO A 107 -1.02 -16.98 -3.54
CA PRO A 107 -1.71 -17.26 -2.27
C PRO A 107 -2.99 -16.45 -2.08
N MET A 108 -2.99 -15.17 -2.49
CA MET A 108 -4.18 -14.32 -2.39
C MET A 108 -5.28 -14.82 -3.33
N ARG A 109 -4.96 -15.17 -4.58
CA ARG A 109 -5.92 -15.79 -5.50
C ARG A 109 -6.46 -17.11 -4.96
N GLY A 110 -5.59 -17.96 -4.40
CA GLY A 110 -6.01 -19.21 -3.76
C GLY A 110 -7.01 -18.99 -2.63
N ALA A 111 -6.82 -17.95 -1.81
CA ALA A 111 -7.78 -17.58 -0.78
C ALA A 111 -9.12 -17.13 -1.37
N MET A 112 -9.10 -16.30 -2.43
CA MET A 112 -10.33 -15.85 -3.11
C MET A 112 -11.08 -17.00 -3.78
N ILE A 113 -10.36 -17.93 -4.43
CA ILE A 113 -10.92 -19.15 -5.00
C ILE A 113 -11.62 -19.97 -3.91
N GLY A 114 -10.93 -20.22 -2.79
CA GLY A 114 -11.50 -20.93 -1.65
C GLY A 114 -12.74 -20.25 -1.11
N ALA A 115 -12.74 -18.91 -1.03
CA ALA A 115 -13.89 -18.14 -0.59
C ALA A 115 -15.07 -18.24 -1.58
N MET A 116 -14.84 -18.16 -2.89
CA MET A 116 -15.89 -18.33 -3.91
C MET A 116 -16.54 -19.73 -3.84
N LEU A 117 -15.74 -20.76 -3.58
CA LEU A 117 -16.24 -22.12 -3.39
C LEU A 117 -17.06 -22.24 -2.11
N LEU A 118 -16.61 -21.61 -1.01
CA LEU A 118 -17.31 -21.60 0.27
C LEU A 118 -18.68 -20.91 0.17
N GLU A 119 -18.73 -19.77 -0.52
CA GLU A 119 -19.97 -19.02 -0.77
C GLU A 119 -20.86 -19.68 -1.85
N GLY A 120 -20.39 -20.77 -2.47
CA GLY A 120 -21.12 -21.47 -3.53
C GLY A 120 -21.26 -20.69 -4.83
N TRP A 121 -20.40 -19.69 -5.06
CA TRP A 121 -20.40 -18.86 -6.26
C TRP A 121 -19.75 -19.54 -7.47
N ALA A 122 -18.91 -20.54 -7.21
CA ALA A 122 -18.28 -21.40 -8.20
C ALA A 122 -18.38 -22.86 -7.75
N LYS A 123 -18.38 -23.79 -8.71
CA LYS A 123 -18.45 -25.23 -8.46
C LYS A 123 -17.07 -25.87 -8.32
N ASP A 124 -16.08 -25.26 -8.94
CA ASP A 124 -14.69 -25.72 -8.94
C ASP A 124 -13.71 -24.54 -9.10
N GLU A 125 -12.42 -24.83 -8.92
CA GLU A 125 -11.33 -23.85 -9.01
C GLU A 125 -11.28 -23.16 -10.37
N SER A 126 -11.56 -23.87 -11.48
CA SER A 126 -11.51 -23.28 -12.83
C SER A 126 -12.63 -22.27 -13.05
N GLU A 127 -13.84 -22.57 -12.54
CA GLU A 127 -14.95 -21.62 -12.56
C GLU A 127 -14.64 -20.41 -11.65
N ALA A 128 -14.06 -20.62 -10.47
CA ALA A 128 -13.69 -19.55 -9.55
C ALA A 128 -12.61 -18.61 -10.15
N GLU A 129 -11.60 -19.16 -10.83
CA GLU A 129 -10.59 -18.34 -11.50
C GLU A 129 -11.18 -17.46 -12.60
N LYS A 130 -12.10 -18.01 -13.41
CA LYS A 130 -12.80 -17.24 -14.45
C LYS A 130 -13.68 -16.17 -13.83
N LEU A 131 -14.38 -16.50 -12.75
CA LEU A 131 -15.25 -15.59 -12.03
C LEU A 131 -14.46 -14.42 -11.41
N GLY A 132 -13.32 -14.71 -10.78
CA GLY A 132 -12.41 -13.70 -10.22
C GLY A 132 -11.83 -12.77 -11.28
N ALA A 133 -11.47 -13.31 -12.46
CA ALA A 133 -10.99 -12.51 -13.59
C ALA A 133 -12.12 -11.82 -14.39
N GLY A 134 -13.37 -12.23 -14.20
CA GLY A 134 -14.52 -11.78 -15.00
C GLY A 134 -15.08 -10.41 -14.63
N GLY A 135 -14.64 -9.84 -13.50
CA GLY A 135 -15.14 -8.55 -12.99
C GLY A 135 -16.51 -8.62 -12.32
N GLU A 136 -17.03 -9.83 -12.11
CA GLU A 136 -18.32 -10.09 -11.47
C GLU A 136 -18.22 -10.10 -9.94
N ILE A 137 -17.00 -10.21 -9.40
CA ILE A 137 -16.67 -10.14 -7.98
C ILE A 137 -15.92 -8.84 -7.73
N THR A 138 -16.37 -8.10 -6.72
CA THR A 138 -15.69 -6.90 -6.25
C THR A 138 -14.65 -7.28 -5.19
N PHE A 139 -13.41 -6.83 -5.35
CA PHE A 139 -12.34 -7.02 -4.38
C PHE A 139 -11.94 -5.67 -3.80
N GLU A 140 -12.08 -5.51 -2.49
CA GLU A 140 -11.74 -4.25 -1.79
C GLU A 140 -10.84 -4.50 -0.57
N PRO A 141 -9.93 -3.59 -0.23
CA PRO A 141 -9.22 -3.60 1.05
C PRO A 141 -10.12 -3.62 2.29
N CYS A 142 -9.70 -4.29 3.35
CA CYS A 142 -10.41 -4.23 4.64
C CYS A 142 -10.38 -2.84 5.32
N HIS A 143 -9.48 -1.93 4.91
CA HIS A 143 -9.17 -0.66 5.61
C HIS A 143 -9.68 0.60 4.89
N HIS A 144 -10.77 0.47 4.12
CA HIS A 144 -11.41 1.63 3.48
C HIS A 144 -11.95 2.66 4.46
#